data_AF-A0A3D6BKJ2-F1
#
_entry.id   AF-A0A3D6BKJ2-F1
#
_cell.length_a   1.000
_cell.length_b   1.000
_cell.length_c   1.000
_cell.angle_alpha   90.00
_cell.angle_beta   90.00
_cell.angle_gamma   90.00
#
_symmetry.space_group_name_H-M   'P 1'
#
loop_
_entity.id
_entity.type
_entity.pdbx_description
1 polymer ?
#
loop_
_entity_poly.entity_id
_entity_poly.type
_entity_poly.pdbx_seq_one_letter_code
_entity_poly.pdbx_strand_id
1 'polypeptide(L)'
;MKTLYIDYAMGCAGDMLTAALLELHPDRDGFIDRMNTALKGKAVLSAKPDSKCGIMGTHVTVLIGGDEDDKTECHYLKHTSVAEIMDYIDDVPLSDEVRTNAKAVYSLIAEAESTVHGKPIENIHRRARICMQQI
;
A
#
# COMPACT_ATOMS: atom_id res chain seq x y z
N MET A 1 15.20 -3.50 25.17
CA MET A 1 13.81 -3.37 24.67
C MET A 1 13.85 -3.25 23.16
N LYS A 2 13.05 -4.01 22.41
CA LYS A 2 12.92 -3.88 20.95
C LYS A 2 11.54 -3.30 20.63
N THR A 3 11.31 -2.07 21.07
CA THR A 3 10.03 -1.38 20.86
C THR A 3 10.15 -0.53 19.60
N LEU A 4 9.33 -0.80 18.59
CA LEU A 4 9.14 0.09 17.44
C LEU A 4 8.02 1.06 17.77
N TYR A 5 8.31 2.35 17.75
CA TYR A 5 7.33 3.41 17.93
C TYR A 5 7.12 4.12 16.61
N ILE A 6 5.85 4.26 16.20
CA ILE A 6 5.47 4.96 14.99
C ILE A 6 4.49 6.06 15.38
N ASP A 7 4.89 7.31 15.15
CA ASP A 7 4.03 8.48 15.35
C ASP A 7 3.25 8.75 14.06
N TYR A 8 1.93 8.58 14.14
CA TYR A 8 1.02 8.75 13.01
C TYR A 8 0.30 10.11 13.01
N ALA A 9 0.74 11.08 13.82
CA ALA A 9 0.06 12.38 13.96
C ALA A 9 -0.14 13.12 12.62
N MET A 10 0.74 12.92 11.65
CA MET A 10 0.68 13.53 10.31
C MET A 10 0.38 12.50 9.19
N GLY A 11 -0.12 11.32 9.56
CA GLY A 11 -0.28 10.18 8.65
C GLY A 11 1.04 9.46 8.36
N CYS A 12 0.96 8.40 7.55
CA CYS A 12 2.13 7.65 7.11
C CYS A 12 1.97 7.23 5.65
N ALA A 13 2.97 7.56 4.84
CA ALA A 13 3.02 7.14 3.46
C ALA A 13 3.38 5.64 3.38
N GLY A 14 2.65 4.88 2.56
CA GLY A 14 2.79 3.42 2.51
C GLY A 14 4.17 2.96 2.06
N ASP A 15 4.81 3.70 1.16
CA ASP A 15 6.19 3.46 0.71
C ASP A 15 7.21 3.68 1.85
N MET A 16 7.06 4.77 2.61
CA MET A 16 7.93 5.09 3.74
C MET A 16 7.78 4.08 4.87
N LEU A 17 6.56 3.68 5.20
CA LEU A 17 6.31 2.64 6.21
C LEU A 17 6.93 1.31 5.79
N THR A 18 6.71 0.93 4.53
CA THR A 18 7.24 -0.32 3.98
C THR A 18 8.77 -0.30 3.97
N ALA A 19 9.39 0.82 3.59
CA ALA A 19 10.84 0.98 3.64
C ALA A 19 11.40 0.82 5.06
N ALA A 20 10.78 1.49 6.05
CA ALA A 20 11.22 1.39 7.45
C ALA A 20 11.12 -0.03 8.00
N LEU A 21 10.01 -0.73 7.71
CA LEU A 21 9.82 -2.13 8.11
C LEU A 21 10.77 -3.08 7.38
N LEU A 22 11.03 -2.84 6.09
CA LEU A 22 11.96 -3.62 5.30
C LEU A 22 13.40 -3.49 5.83
N GLU A 23 13.81 -2.30 6.27
CA GLU A 23 15.14 -2.11 6.85
C GLU A 23 15.37 -2.91 8.14
N LEU A 24 14.29 -3.14 8.91
CA LEU A 24 14.31 -3.98 10.12
C LEU A 24 14.20 -5.48 9.82
N HIS A 25 13.80 -5.86 8.61
CA HIS A 25 13.59 -7.25 8.24
C HIS A 25 14.94 -7.96 7.99
N PRO A 26 15.15 -9.17 8.55
CA PRO A 26 16.44 -9.88 8.43
C PRO A 26 16.74 -10.39 7.01
N ASP A 27 15.70 -10.62 6.20
CA ASP A 27 15.78 -11.11 4.83
C ASP A 27 15.03 -10.15 3.88
N ARG A 28 15.71 -9.08 3.46
CA ARG A 28 15.09 -8.00 2.66
C ARG A 28 14.72 -8.48 1.27
N ASP A 29 15.67 -9.13 0.60
CA ASP A 29 15.50 -9.59 -0.78
C ASP A 29 14.42 -10.67 -0.87
N GLY A 30 14.45 -11.66 0.04
CA GLY A 30 13.41 -12.69 0.07
C GLY A 30 12.02 -12.14 0.43
N PHE A 31 11.92 -11.06 1.20
CA PHE A 31 10.64 -10.37 1.40
C PHE A 31 10.11 -9.75 0.10
N ILE A 32 10.97 -9.05 -0.66
CA ILE A 32 10.60 -8.45 -1.94
C ILE A 32 10.14 -9.52 -2.93
N ASP A 33 10.84 -10.66 -3.02
CA ASP A 33 10.48 -11.77 -3.89
C ASP A 33 9.12 -12.38 -3.54
N ARG A 34 8.86 -12.60 -2.25
CA ARG A 34 7.55 -13.09 -1.78
C ARG A 34 6.43 -12.10 -2.11
N MET A 35 6.67 -10.81 -1.94
CA MET A 35 5.70 -9.76 -2.29
C MET A 35 5.44 -9.71 -3.80
N ASN A 36 6.47 -9.77 -4.64
CA ASN A 36 6.31 -9.79 -6.09
C ASN A 36 5.57 -11.05 -6.58
N THR A 37 5.84 -12.19 -5.94
CA THR A 37 5.11 -13.44 -6.20
C THR A 37 3.63 -13.30 -5.83
N ALA A 38 3.35 -12.71 -4.65
CA ALA A 38 2.00 -12.40 -4.20
C ALA A 38 1.25 -11.47 -5.16
N LEU A 39 1.96 -10.50 -5.76
CA LEU A 39 1.42 -9.52 -6.71
C LEU A 39 1.03 -10.11 -8.07
N LYS A 40 1.44 -11.34 -8.40
CA LYS A 40 1.08 -12.07 -9.63
C LYS A 40 1.19 -11.20 -10.91
N GLY A 41 2.19 -10.32 -10.97
CA GLY A 41 2.45 -9.42 -12.09
C GLY A 41 1.48 -8.23 -12.22
N LYS A 42 0.51 -8.05 -11.31
CA LYS A 42 -0.35 -6.84 -11.27
C LYS A 42 0.44 -5.60 -10.88
N ALA A 43 1.44 -5.76 -10.01
CA ALA A 43 2.38 -4.72 -9.65
C ALA A 43 3.77 -5.31 -9.36
N VAL A 44 4.78 -4.46 -9.41
CA VAL A 44 6.17 -4.79 -9.08
C VAL A 44 6.62 -3.90 -7.93
N LEU A 45 6.99 -4.53 -6.83
CA LEU A 45 7.63 -3.92 -5.67
C LEU A 45 9.14 -3.94 -5.86
N SER A 46 9.79 -2.79 -5.70
CA SER A 46 11.25 -2.68 -5.66
C SER A 46 11.68 -1.78 -4.50
N ALA A 47 12.90 -1.97 -4.02
CA ALA A 47 13.50 -1.15 -2.98
C ALA A 47 14.92 -0.77 -3.39
N LYS A 48 15.27 0.51 -3.29
CA LYS A 48 16.61 1.02 -3.62
C LYS A 48 17.10 1.97 -2.53
N PRO A 49 18.40 2.00 -2.24
CA PRO A 49 18.97 3.07 -1.43
C PRO A 49 18.71 4.43 -2.10
N ASP A 50 18.30 5.41 -1.31
CA ASP A 50 18.08 6.79 -1.73
C ASP A 50 18.71 7.74 -0.71
N SER A 51 19.04 8.95 -1.16
CA SER A 51 19.47 10.02 -0.28
C SER A 51 18.77 11.33 -0.62
N LYS A 52 18.08 11.89 0.36
CA LYS A 52 17.43 13.20 0.25
C LYS A 52 17.93 14.09 1.38
N CYS A 53 18.35 15.30 1.03
CA CYS A 53 18.83 16.31 1.98
C CYS A 53 19.92 15.79 2.95
N GLY A 54 20.78 14.87 2.50
CA GLY A 54 21.87 14.32 3.31
C GLY A 54 21.48 13.18 4.25
N ILE A 55 20.22 12.73 4.23
CA ILE A 55 19.75 11.55 4.97
C ILE A 55 19.72 10.38 4.00
N MET A 56 20.35 9.26 4.37
CA MET A 56 20.28 8.01 3.62
C MET A 56 19.12 7.17 4.15
N GLY A 57 18.41 6.50 3.24
CA GLY A 57 17.37 5.54 3.58
C GLY A 57 17.04 4.65 2.40
N THR A 58 16.04 3.79 2.58
CA THR A 58 15.49 2.97 1.50
C THR A 58 14.27 3.66 0.91
N HIS A 59 14.22 3.79 -0.42
CA HIS A 59 13.01 4.16 -1.14
C HIS A 59 12.36 2.92 -1.72
N VAL A 60 11.09 2.69 -1.37
CA VAL A 60 10.28 1.59 -1.88
C VAL A 60 9.36 2.13 -2.97
N THR A 61 9.33 1.45 -4.11
CA THR A 61 8.51 1.84 -5.27
C THR A 61 7.61 0.68 -5.66
N VAL A 62 6.33 0.97 -5.91
CA VAL A 62 5.34 0.02 -6.42
C VAL A 62 4.91 0.49 -7.81
N LEU A 63 5.21 -0.31 -8.84
CA LEU A 63 4.87 0.00 -10.23
C LEU A 63 3.71 -0.88 -10.68
N ILE A 64 2.66 -0.29 -11.25
CA ILE A 64 1.52 -1.02 -11.82
C ILE A 64 1.71 -1.05 -13.34
N GLY A 65 1.89 -2.22 -13.94
CA GLY A 65 2.07 -2.33 -15.40
C GLY A 65 3.42 -1.87 -15.96
N GLY A 66 4.38 -1.47 -15.11
CA GLY A 66 5.76 -1.17 -15.52
C GLY A 66 6.07 0.31 -15.75
N ASP A 67 5.11 1.21 -15.63
CA ASP A 67 5.34 2.66 -15.67
C ASP A 67 5.38 3.25 -14.25
N GLU A 68 6.37 4.12 -14.00
CA GLU A 68 6.27 5.12 -12.94
C GLU A 68 5.20 6.13 -13.40
N ASP A 69 4.21 6.44 -12.54
CA ASP A 69 3.16 7.44 -12.78
C ASP A 69 3.75 8.87 -12.92
N ASP A 70 4.61 9.10 -13.91
CA ASP A 70 5.12 10.39 -14.29
C ASP A 70 4.62 10.73 -15.69
N LYS A 71 3.70 11.70 -15.69
CA LYS A 71 3.07 12.46 -16.79
C LYS A 71 1.57 12.22 -16.88
N THR A 72 0.87 13.25 -16.40
CA THR A 72 -0.25 13.90 -17.10
C THR A 72 -1.06 12.93 -17.95
N GLU A 73 -2.15 12.39 -17.39
CA GLU A 73 -3.46 12.24 -18.02
C GLU A 73 -4.45 11.67 -16.99
N CYS A 74 -5.50 12.44 -16.72
CA CYS A 74 -6.61 12.11 -15.83
C CYS A 74 -7.53 11.05 -16.43
N HIS A 75 -7.00 9.90 -16.84
CA HIS A 75 -7.73 8.94 -17.66
C HIS A 75 -7.43 7.48 -17.27
N TYR A 76 -8.39 6.89 -16.54
CA TYR A 76 -8.66 5.44 -16.42
C TYR A 76 -7.73 4.55 -15.57
N LEU A 77 -7.30 5.01 -14.38
CA LEU A 77 -6.96 4.05 -13.33
C LEU A 77 -8.20 3.18 -13.05
N LYS A 78 -8.11 1.90 -13.42
CA LYS A 78 -9.16 0.88 -13.23
C LYS A 78 -9.74 1.01 -11.83
N HIS A 79 -11.02 1.37 -11.77
CA HIS A 79 -11.78 1.35 -10.54
C HIS A 79 -11.71 -0.06 -9.95
N THR A 80 -10.89 -0.24 -8.92
CA THR A 80 -10.87 -1.51 -8.19
C THR A 80 -11.88 -1.39 -7.06
N SER A 81 -12.91 -2.23 -7.08
CA SER A 81 -13.93 -2.23 -6.03
C SER A 81 -13.35 -2.76 -4.72
N VAL A 82 -13.97 -2.43 -3.59
CA VAL A 82 -13.56 -3.01 -2.30
C VAL A 82 -13.65 -4.53 -2.33
N ALA A 83 -14.68 -5.09 -3.00
CA ALA A 83 -14.86 -6.53 -3.16
C ALA A 83 -13.69 -7.20 -3.90
N GLU A 84 -13.25 -6.64 -5.02
CA GLU A 84 -12.10 -7.15 -5.78
C GLU A 84 -10.80 -7.18 -4.95
N ILE A 85 -10.65 -6.24 -4.01
CA ILE A 85 -9.48 -6.17 -3.14
C ILE A 85 -9.57 -7.22 -2.03
N MET A 86 -10.76 -7.45 -1.49
CA MET A 86 -10.97 -8.53 -0.51
C MET A 86 -10.74 -9.90 -1.15
N ASP A 87 -11.28 -10.14 -2.35
CA ASP A 87 -11.08 -11.37 -3.12
C ASP A 87 -9.60 -11.58 -3.47
N TYR A 88 -8.92 -10.49 -3.83
CA TYR A 88 -7.50 -10.54 -4.09
C TYR A 88 -6.72 -10.93 -2.82
N ILE A 89 -7.02 -10.33 -1.67
CA ILE A 89 -6.40 -10.69 -0.39
C ILE A 89 -6.64 -12.16 -0.05
N ASP A 90 -7.78 -12.74 -0.44
CA ASP A 90 -8.08 -14.17 -0.27
C ASP A 90 -7.24 -15.09 -1.17
N ASP A 91 -6.87 -14.63 -2.36
CA ASP A 91 -6.10 -15.41 -3.32
C ASP A 91 -4.56 -15.35 -3.09
N VAL A 92 -4.07 -14.42 -2.28
CA VAL A 92 -2.64 -14.34 -1.94
C VAL A 92 -2.28 -15.41 -0.89
N PRO A 93 -1.12 -16.10 -1.04
CA PRO A 93 -0.61 -17.04 -0.04
C PRO A 93 -0.05 -16.33 1.21
N LEU A 94 -0.92 -15.68 1.98
CA LEU A 94 -0.62 -15.07 3.28
C LEU A 94 -1.15 -15.95 4.42
N SER A 95 -0.59 -15.78 5.61
CA SER A 95 -1.14 -16.41 6.82
C SER A 95 -2.55 -15.86 7.12
N ASP A 96 -3.37 -16.68 7.80
CA ASP A 96 -4.75 -16.30 8.12
C ASP A 96 -4.83 -15.06 9.00
N GLU A 97 -3.86 -14.88 9.90
CA GLU A 97 -3.75 -13.69 10.74
C GLU A 97 -3.49 -12.44 9.89
N VAL A 98 -2.53 -12.48 8.96
CA VAL A 98 -2.23 -11.34 8.07
C VAL A 98 -3.42 -11.03 7.17
N ARG A 99 -4.08 -12.06 6.64
CA ARG A 99 -5.29 -11.92 5.80
C ARG A 99 -6.42 -11.25 6.57
N THR A 100 -6.68 -11.69 7.79
CA THR A 100 -7.72 -11.13 8.67
C THR A 100 -7.43 -9.67 9.00
N ASN A 101 -6.20 -9.36 9.39
CA ASN A 101 -5.78 -8.00 9.71
C ASN A 101 -5.84 -7.07 8.49
N ALA A 102 -5.39 -7.55 7.32
CA ALA A 102 -5.45 -6.78 6.09
C ALA A 102 -6.90 -6.45 5.68
N LYS A 103 -7.81 -7.42 5.77
CA LYS A 103 -9.23 -7.19 5.53
C LYS A 103 -9.83 -6.20 6.52
N ALA A 104 -9.53 -6.32 7.80
CA ALA A 104 -10.00 -5.40 8.83
C ALA A 104 -9.57 -3.94 8.54
N VAL A 105 -8.30 -3.75 8.17
CA VAL A 105 -7.79 -2.43 7.77
C VAL A 105 -8.54 -1.89 6.55
N TYR A 106 -8.72 -2.69 5.50
CA TYR A 106 -9.44 -2.24 4.31
C TYR A 106 -10.92 -1.99 4.53
N SER A 107 -11.57 -2.71 5.45
CA SER A 107 -12.94 -2.44 5.87
C SER A 107 -13.06 -1.09 6.57
N LEU A 108 -12.12 -0.77 7.48
CA LEU A 108 -12.08 0.54 8.14
C LEU A 108 -11.87 1.69 7.16
N ILE A 109 -10.98 1.51 6.18
CA ILE A 109 -10.75 2.51 5.12
C ILE A 109 -12.03 2.69 4.28
N ALA A 110 -12.70 1.59 3.90
CA ALA A 110 -13.92 1.66 3.10
C ALA A 110 -15.07 2.34 3.86
N GLU A 111 -15.22 2.10 5.17
CA GLU A 111 -16.22 2.78 6.00
C GLU A 111 -15.95 4.28 6.13
N ALA A 112 -14.68 4.66 6.34
CA ALA A 112 -14.28 6.06 6.38
C ALA A 112 -14.57 6.78 5.06
N GLU A 113 -14.23 6.16 3.92
CA GLU A 113 -14.55 6.70 2.59
C GLU A 113 -16.06 6.78 2.34
N SER A 114 -16.85 5.79 2.82
CA SER A 114 -18.32 5.80 2.72
C SER A 114 -18.90 7.03 3.40
N THR A 115 -18.40 7.31 4.59
CA THR A 115 -18.82 8.42 5.43
C THR A 115 -18.49 9.76 4.79
N VAL A 116 -17.25 9.92 4.30
CA VAL A 116 -16.79 11.17 3.66
C VAL A 116 -17.53 11.43 2.34
N HIS A 117 -17.82 10.38 1.57
CA HIS A 117 -18.45 10.53 0.26
C HIS A 117 -19.99 10.40 0.26
N GLY A 118 -20.59 10.03 1.39
CA GLY A 118 -22.05 9.84 1.52
C GLY A 118 -22.61 8.77 0.59
N LYS A 119 -21.79 7.79 0.18
CA LYS A 119 -22.16 6.70 -0.74
C LYS A 119 -22.09 5.36 -0.03
N PRO A 120 -22.97 4.39 -0.35
CA PRO A 120 -22.86 3.04 0.20
C PRO A 120 -21.51 2.40 -0.19
N ILE A 121 -20.99 1.54 0.69
CA ILE A 121 -19.67 0.91 0.57
C ILE A 121 -19.45 0.22 -0.79
N GLU A 122 -20.52 -0.40 -1.31
CA GLU A 122 -20.54 -1.08 -2.60
C GLU A 122 -20.22 -0.15 -3.79
N ASN A 123 -20.47 1.15 -3.63
CA ASN A 123 -20.26 2.18 -4.65
C ASN A 123 -18.98 3.00 -4.43
N ILE A 124 -18.10 2.58 -3.51
CA ILE A 124 -16.81 3.24 -3.29
C ILE A 124 -15.80 2.69 -4.28
N HIS A 125 -15.33 3.57 -5.16
CA HIS A 125 -14.34 3.24 -6.18
C HIS A 125 -13.05 3.97 -5.80
N ARG A 126 -12.00 3.22 -5.43
CA ARG A 126 -10.75 3.86 -4.97
C ARG A 126 -10.03 4.59 -6.10
N ARG A 127 -9.47 5.75 -5.78
CA ARG A 127 -8.29 6.31 -6.45
C ARG A 127 -7.10 5.97 -5.55
N ALA A 128 -6.06 5.31 -6.07
CA ALA A 128 -4.89 4.84 -5.30
C ALA A 128 -4.01 5.97 -4.69
N ARG A 129 -4.49 7.22 -4.66
CA ARG A 129 -3.90 8.31 -3.89
C ARG A 129 -4.82 8.62 -2.72
N ILE A 130 -4.49 8.12 -1.53
CA ILE A 130 -4.98 8.71 -0.28
C ILE A 130 -4.27 10.07 -0.17
N CYS A 131 -4.82 11.06 -0.88
CA CYS A 131 -4.41 12.43 -0.70
C CYS A 131 -5.11 12.91 0.57
N MET A 132 -4.40 12.89 1.71
CA MET A 132 -4.71 13.68 2.90
C MET A 132 -4.57 15.20 2.59
N GLN A 133 -5.20 15.69 1.52
CA GLN A 133 -5.19 17.12 1.14
C GLN A 133 -6.53 17.82 1.42
N GLN A 134 -7.40 17.24 2.23
CA GLN A 134 -8.57 17.94 2.76
C GLN A 134 -8.72 17.72 4.27
N ILE A 135 -7.69 18.11 5.02
CA ILE A 135 -7.82 18.72 6.35
C ILE A 135 -6.82 19.87 6.40
#